data_AF-A0A2M7YVL4-F1
#
_entry.id   AF-A0A2M7YVL4-F1
#
_cell.length_a   1.000
_cell.length_b   1.000
_cell.length_c   1.000
_cell.angle_alpha   90.00
_cell.angle_beta   90.00
_cell.angle_gamma   90.00
#
_symmetry.space_group_name_H-M   'P 1'
#
loop_
_entity.id
_entity.type
_entity.pdbx_description
1 polymer ?
#
loop_
_entity_poly.entity_id
_entity_poly.type
_entity_poly.pdbx_seq_one_letter_code
_entity_poly.pdbx_strand_id
1 'polypeptide(L)' 'MDNLMTLAEVAAYLRLSKDTVYRMANGGRLPASKVGSQWRFRKGDVDQWLDKNKNVSQDEDVE' A
#
# COMPACT_ATOMS: atom_id res chain seq x y z
N MET A 1 -3.21 16.39 -6.16
CA MET A 1 -3.17 15.54 -7.37
C MET A 1 -3.07 14.10 -6.92
N ASP A 2 -4.14 13.34 -7.05
CA ASP A 2 -4.14 11.91 -6.74
C ASP A 2 -3.25 11.15 -7.72
N ASN A 3 -2.06 10.75 -7.25
CA ASN A 3 -1.15 9.96 -8.05
C ASN A 3 -1.54 8.48 -7.98
N LEU A 4 -1.94 7.92 -9.13
CA LEU A 4 -2.28 6.50 -9.28
C LEU A 4 -1.00 5.70 -9.59
N MET A 5 -0.69 4.75 -8.72
CA MET A 5 0.46 3.87 -8.82
C MET A 5 0.04 2.52 -9.40
N THR A 6 0.94 1.90 -10.16
CA THR A 6 0.85 0.50 -10.56
C THR A 6 1.29 -0.42 -9.43
N LEU A 7 1.04 -1.72 -9.61
CA LEU A 7 1.53 -2.75 -8.69
C LEU A 7 3.06 -2.72 -8.51
N ALA A 8 3.81 -2.45 -9.58
CA ALA A 8 5.26 -2.37 -9.52
C ALA A 8 5.74 -1.15 -8.73
N GLU A 9 5.08 -0.01 -8.90
CA GLU A 9 5.40 1.22 -8.17
C GLU A 9 5.07 1.09 -6.68
N VAL A 10 3.92 0.49 -6.34
CA VAL A 10 3.59 0.21 -4.93
C VAL A 10 4.55 -0.78 -4.30
N ALA A 11 4.96 -1.82 -5.03
CA ALA A 11 5.97 -2.77 -4.56
C ALA A 11 7.30 -2.06 -4.24
N ALA A 12 7.75 -1.17 -5.13
CA ALA A 12 8.94 -0.35 -4.88
C ALA A 12 8.74 0.61 -3.69
N TYR A 13 7.55 1.21 -3.59
CA TYR A 13 7.21 2.16 -2.52
C TYR A 13 7.20 1.53 -1.13
N LEU A 14 6.54 0.38 -1.01
CA LEU A 14 6.44 -0.38 0.24
C LEU A 14 7.69 -1.24 0.51
N ARG A 15 8.66 -1.27 -0.42
CA ARG A 15 9.82 -2.18 -0.40
C ARG A 15 9.42 -3.64 -0.23
N LEU A 16 8.35 -4.04 -0.92
CA LEU A 16 7.83 -5.41 -0.92
C LEU A 16 7.98 -6.04 -2.30
N SER A 17 7.93 -7.38 -2.35
CA SER A 17 7.84 -8.12 -3.61
C SER A 17 6.50 -7.85 -4.30
N LYS A 18 6.51 -7.80 -5.64
CA LYS A 18 5.30 -7.67 -6.47
C LYS A 18 4.26 -8.75 -6.13
N ASP A 19 4.69 -9.98 -5.86
CA ASP A 19 3.82 -11.09 -5.46
C ASP A 19 3.08 -10.81 -4.13
N THR A 20 3.79 -10.27 -3.14
CA THR A 20 3.21 -9.88 -1.85
C THR A 20 2.15 -8.80 -2.04
N VAL A 21 2.48 -7.74 -2.80
CA VAL A 21 1.53 -6.67 -3.10
C VAL A 21 0.32 -7.19 -3.87
N TYR A 22 0.54 -8.08 -4.84
CA TYR A 22 -0.54 -8.73 -5.59
C TYR A 22 -1.47 -9.51 -4.66
N ARG A 23 -0.92 -10.34 -3.78
CA ARG A 23 -1.70 -11.13 -2.80
C ARG A 23 -2.47 -10.23 -1.85
N MET A 24 -1.87 -9.12 -1.40
CA MET A 24 -2.55 -8.17 -0.51
C MET A 24 -3.69 -7.44 -1.22
N ALA A 25 -3.50 -7.01 -2.47
CA ALA A 25 -4.55 -6.40 -3.27
C ALA A 25 -5.68 -7.39 -3.57
N ASN A 26 -5.33 -8.60 -4.01
CA ASN A 26 -6.30 -9.66 -4.31
C ASN A 26 -7.06 -10.14 -3.07
N GLY A 27 -6.41 -10.13 -1.90
CA GLY A 27 -7.02 -10.45 -0.62
C GLY A 27 -7.73 -9.28 0.06
N GLY A 28 -7.82 -8.11 -0.59
CA GLY A 28 -8.46 -6.91 -0.03
C GLY A 28 -7.77 -6.30 1.19
N ARG A 29 -6.53 -6.71 1.48
CA ARG A 29 -5.73 -6.19 2.60
C ARG A 29 -5.12 -4.84 2.29
N LEU A 30 -4.79 -4.58 1.03
CA LEU A 30 -4.22 -3.31 0.55
C LEU A 30 -5.24 -2.60 -0.35
N PRO A 31 -5.55 -1.31 -0.13
CA PRO A 31 -6.54 -0.60 -0.92
C PRO A 31 -6.08 -0.46 -2.37
N ALA A 32 -6.82 -1.10 -3.27
CA ALA A 32 -6.50 -1.18 -4.68
C ALA A 32 -7.79 -1.19 -5.51
N SER A 33 -7.76 -0.52 -6.66
CA SER A 33 -8.82 -0.54 -7.66
C SER A 33 -8.39 -1.39 -8.84
N LYS A 34 -9.19 -2.40 -9.18
CA LYS A 34 -8.98 -3.19 -10.39
C LYS A 34 -9.66 -2.50 -11.57
N VAL A 35 -8.85 -1.99 -12.50
CA VAL A 35 -9.33 -1.29 -13.71
C VAL A 35 -8.96 -2.16 -14.92
N GLY A 36 -9.98 -2.84 -15.47
CA GLY A 36 -9.77 -3.89 -16.46
C GLY A 36 -8.91 -5.03 -15.90
N SER A 37 -7.76 -5.26 -16.54
CA SER A 37 -6.80 -6.31 -16.16
C SER A 37 -5.64 -5.81 -15.29
N GLN A 38 -5.64 -4.54 -14.88
CA GLN A 38 -4.55 -3.94 -14.12
C GLN A 38 -5.01 -3.48 -12.72
N TRP A 39 -4.12 -3.66 -11.75
CA TRP A 39 -4.29 -3.09 -10.42
C TRP A 39 -3.76 -1.66 -10.38
N ARG A 40 -4.54 -0.77 -9.78
CA ARG A 40 -4.21 0.63 -9.54
C ARG A 40 -4.37 0.97 -8.07
N PHE A 41 -3.44 1.76 -7.56
CA PHE A 41 -3.37 2.11 -6.16
C PHE A 41 -3.31 3.62 -6.06
N ARG A 42 -4.19 4.25 -5.30
CA ARG A 42 -4.01 5.67 -4.99
C ARG A 42 -2.94 5.79 -3.93
N LYS A 43 -1.96 6.66 -4.16
CA LYS A 43 -0.90 6.90 -3.18
C LYS A 43 -1.47 7.25 -1.79
N GLY A 44 -2.48 8.14 -1.75
CA GLY A 44 -3.12 8.54 -0.49
C GLY A 44 -3.78 7.39 0.28
N ASP A 45 -4.39 6.43 -0.43
CA ASP A 45 -4.99 5.25 0.22
C ASP A 45 -3.90 4.31 0.76
N VAL A 46 -2.81 4.14 0.02
CA VAL A 46 -1.65 3.33 0.45
C VAL A 46 -0.98 3.96 1.68
N ASP A 47 -0.81 5.27 1.69
CA ASP A 47 -0.26 6.01 2.83
C ASP A 47 -1.16 5.86 4.06
N GLN A 48 -2.47 6.09 3.93
CA GLN A 48 -3.41 5.92 5.04
C GLN A 48 -3.46 4.47 5.53
N TRP A 49 -3.36 3.50 4.63
CA TRP A 49 -3.25 2.09 4.99
C TRP A 49 -1.97 1.81 5.77
N LEU A 50 -0.84 2.41 5.39
CA LEU A 50 0.43 2.26 6.08
C LEU A 50 0.33 2.82 7.50
N ASP A 51 -0.25 4.00 7.68
CA ASP A 51 -0.48 4.59 9.00
C ASP A 51 -1.44 3.75 9.87
N LYS A 52 -2.43 3.10 9.28
CA LYS A 52 -3.32 2.15 10.01
C LYS A 52 -2.61 0.85 10.39
N ASN A 53 -1.62 0.40 9.62
CA ASN A 53 -0.87 -0.83 9.88
C ASN A 53 0.50 -0.58 10.52
N LYS A 54 0.83 0.66 10.86
CA LYS A 54 1.90 1.01 11.79
C LYS A 54 1.51 0.47 13.16
N ASN A 55 1.75 -0.82 13.35
CA ASN A 55 1.77 -1.44 14.66
C ASN A 55 3.09 -1.06 15.35
N VAL A 56 3.36 0.25 15.44
CA VAL A 56 4.31 0.75 16.41
C VAL A 56 3.52 0.71 17.71
N SER A 57 3.84 -0.27 18.55
CA SER A 57 3.75 -0.08 19.99
C SER A 57 4.21 1.35 20.30
N GLN A 58 3.42 2.08 21.07
CA GLN A 58 3.81 3.38 21.61
C GLN A 58 5.12 3.24 22.40
N ASP A 59 6.28 3.38 21.76
CA ASP A 59 7.56 3.46 22.45
C ASP A 59 8.51 4.23 21.54
N GLU A 60 8.43 5.56 21.61
CA GLU A 60 9.56 6.50 21.62
C GLU A 60 8.98 7.92 21.66
N ASP A 61 8.42 8.24 22.83
CA ASP A 61 8.48 9.59 23.38
C ASP A 61 9.91 9.74 23.92
N VAL A 62 10.80 10.30 23.11
CA VAL A 62 12.11 10.78 23.54
C VAL A 62 12.28 12.20 23.02
N GLU A 63 11.77 13.17 23.78
CA GLU A 63 12.56 14.14 24.58
C GLU A 63 11.67 15.27 25.14
#